data_AF-A0AAE9K8V1-F1
#
_entry.id   AF-A0AAE9K8V1-F1
#
_cell.length_a   1.000
_cell.length_b   1.000
_cell.length_c   1.000
_cell.angle_alpha   90.00
_cell.angle_beta   90.00
_cell.angle_gamma   90.00
#
_symmetry.space_group_name_H-M   'P 1'
#
loop_
_entity.id
_entity.type
_entity.pdbx_description
1 polymer ?
#
loop_
_entity_poly.entity_id
_entity_poly.type
_entity_poly.pdbx_seq_one_letter_code
_entity_poly.pdbx_strand_id
1 'polypeptide(L)'
;MKSTQRKILSFFIILLAGFFISCGAELPIEELSDAKNSITRAKSAGAEKYASAELEEARKSLLTAHQKASEENLAETKKSALYARAKALDASEKSFPSSVDDARKESSSSIESAEEAYASQLASEPYNTSVQLRKEGDSLRETADRTLESYPKESGDDAKLRMRLAAFDQYEASRQKYTDSKKAADESKVLALSQKQQLIDSFADIDNNLNDADKYAEGKDPEVSETRNRLDSSKAKIEEGKIKEGYSEIDDIRKKSGELVAKNIKVYAEKQKELAKQSVASATTRLASFDRNKINSSRDFQVSYQRAEENLKAAEESRVSAEDLYSSEKYEDSISRSEEAIRLSRIVVDQATELAERIERKATTDKVAGRDTKTEENKNTKNQSTSENKNSSSKIGENGLPEGWKRYVVRKKVPADCLWRIAKDKRHYGTSKLWKRIYEANRNKIKNPNLIYPKQVLLIPPRKGPTRLDKVESPSRKKKPATEEVEAIEENRKPSIHSSEDSETGESNNKKKAETTPPSVDTSEDETGGESSENEESSPEEENGEEENPENLQ
;
A
#
# COMPACT_ATOMS: atom_id res chain seq x y z
N MET A 1 -2.54 5.57 125.50
CA MET A 1 -3.53 5.02 126.46
C MET A 1 -4.92 4.99 125.82
N LYS A 2 -5.92 4.36 126.45
CA LYS A 2 -7.26 4.12 125.88
C LYS A 2 -8.19 5.35 125.99
N SER A 3 -9.14 5.51 125.06
CA SER A 3 -10.58 5.83 125.26
C SER A 3 -11.19 6.42 123.96
N THR A 4 -11.82 5.67 123.05
CA THR A 4 -13.26 5.32 123.02
C THR A 4 -14.23 6.30 123.67
N GLN A 5 -15.16 6.90 122.90
CA GLN A 5 -16.58 6.46 122.82
C GLN A 5 -17.47 7.35 121.91
N ARG A 6 -18.25 6.69 121.01
CA ARG A 6 -19.65 7.00 120.61
C ARG A 6 -19.95 8.35 119.89
N LYS A 7 -21.04 8.54 119.11
CA LYS A 7 -22.25 7.74 118.84
C LYS A 7 -22.89 8.10 117.47
N ILE A 8 -23.23 7.07 116.66
CA ILE A 8 -24.41 6.89 115.79
C ILE A 8 -25.20 8.12 115.29
N LEU A 9 -25.19 8.36 113.95
CA LEU A 9 -26.38 8.65 113.10
C LEU A 9 -25.94 8.46 111.62
N SER A 10 -26.33 7.40 110.90
CA SER A 10 -27.63 7.07 110.26
C SER A 10 -27.73 7.54 108.79
N PHE A 11 -27.85 6.58 107.86
CA PHE A 11 -28.40 6.64 106.50
C PHE A 11 -28.38 7.98 105.73
N PHE A 12 -27.50 8.11 104.71
CA PHE A 12 -27.86 8.57 103.34
C PHE A 12 -26.76 8.37 102.27
N ILE A 13 -26.11 7.21 102.19
CA ILE A 13 -25.14 6.87 101.11
C ILE A 13 -25.51 5.55 100.43
N ILE A 14 -26.67 5.53 99.76
CA ILE A 14 -27.09 4.46 98.82
C ILE A 14 -27.83 5.15 97.65
N LEU A 15 -27.11 5.93 96.83
CA LEU A 15 -27.73 6.67 95.71
C LEU A 15 -26.76 7.03 94.55
N LEU A 16 -25.71 6.22 94.30
CA LEU A 16 -24.87 6.39 93.10
C LEU A 16 -24.13 5.10 92.65
N ALA A 17 -24.75 3.93 92.83
CA ALA A 17 -24.16 2.64 92.48
C ALA A 17 -25.22 1.64 91.98
N GLY A 18 -25.87 1.97 90.86
CA GLY A 18 -26.89 1.14 90.22
C GLY A 18 -27.45 1.84 88.98
N PHE A 19 -27.92 1.07 88.00
CA PHE A 19 -28.43 1.55 86.70
C PHE A 19 -27.44 2.30 85.79
N PHE A 20 -26.39 1.60 85.39
CA PHE A 20 -25.93 1.64 83.99
C PHE A 20 -25.92 0.22 83.39
N ILE A 21 -27.11 -0.40 83.36
CA ILE A 21 -27.35 -1.53 82.45
C ILE A 21 -27.50 -0.92 81.04
N SER A 22 -26.37 -0.71 80.37
CA SER A 22 -26.35 -0.26 78.98
C SER A 22 -26.75 -1.41 78.06
N CYS A 23 -28.03 -1.75 78.04
CA CYS A 23 -28.63 -2.70 77.08
C CYS A 23 -28.82 -2.07 75.69
N GLY A 24 -27.88 -1.23 75.25
CA GLY A 24 -27.67 -0.95 73.84
C GLY A 24 -26.87 -2.10 73.25
N ALA A 25 -27.52 -3.01 72.52
CA ALA A 25 -26.79 -3.92 71.65
C ALA A 25 -26.11 -3.11 70.55
N GLU A 26 -24.98 -3.60 70.03
CA GLU A 26 -24.25 -2.89 69.00
C GLU A 26 -24.99 -2.96 67.65
N LEU A 27 -24.89 -1.90 66.85
CA LEU A 27 -25.52 -1.84 65.53
C LEU A 27 -24.86 -2.92 64.62
N PRO A 28 -25.62 -3.74 63.87
CA PRO A 28 -25.08 -4.80 63.00
C PRO A 28 -24.45 -4.22 61.72
N ILE A 29 -23.34 -3.50 61.91
CA ILE A 29 -22.61 -2.78 60.86
C ILE A 29 -21.93 -3.77 59.90
N GLU A 30 -21.45 -4.90 60.42
CA GLU A 30 -20.82 -5.97 59.63
C GLU A 30 -21.82 -6.55 58.62
N GLU A 31 -23.01 -6.95 59.07
CA GLU A 31 -24.03 -7.55 58.20
C GLU A 31 -24.60 -6.54 57.20
N LEU A 32 -24.77 -5.27 57.60
CA LEU A 32 -25.16 -4.19 56.69
C LEU A 32 -24.09 -3.90 55.62
N SER A 33 -22.81 -3.95 56.01
CA SER A 33 -21.67 -3.83 55.09
C SER A 33 -21.64 -5.00 54.10
N ASP A 34 -21.70 -6.24 54.61
CA ASP A 34 -21.65 -7.45 53.79
C ASP A 34 -22.86 -7.60 52.86
N ALA A 35 -24.05 -7.16 53.29
CA ALA A 35 -25.21 -7.06 52.41
C ALA A 35 -24.97 -6.06 51.26
N LYS A 36 -24.47 -4.87 51.56
CA LYS A 36 -24.14 -3.83 50.56
C LYS A 36 -23.05 -4.29 49.59
N ASN A 37 -21.99 -4.93 50.10
CA ASN A 37 -20.89 -5.47 49.31
C ASN A 37 -21.37 -6.60 48.39
N SER A 38 -22.19 -7.52 48.92
CA SER A 38 -22.79 -8.61 48.13
C SER A 38 -23.73 -8.07 47.03
N ILE A 39 -24.55 -7.06 47.31
CA ILE A 39 -25.40 -6.39 46.30
C ILE A 39 -24.56 -5.71 45.22
N THR A 40 -23.40 -5.17 45.59
CA THR A 40 -22.46 -4.53 44.65
C THR A 40 -21.80 -5.58 43.75
N ARG A 41 -21.37 -6.73 44.29
CA ARG A 41 -20.86 -7.87 43.52
C ARG A 41 -21.95 -8.49 42.62
N ALA A 42 -23.20 -8.56 43.07
CA ALA A 42 -24.31 -9.01 42.23
C ALA A 42 -24.53 -8.08 41.02
N LYS A 43 -24.43 -6.75 41.21
CA LYS A 43 -24.48 -5.78 40.10
C LYS A 43 -23.31 -5.97 39.13
N SER A 44 -22.06 -6.10 39.61
CA SER A 44 -20.90 -6.30 38.72
C SER A 44 -20.99 -7.62 37.96
N ALA A 45 -21.51 -8.69 38.58
CA ALA A 45 -21.84 -9.98 37.95
C ALA A 45 -22.97 -9.91 36.90
N GLY A 46 -23.59 -8.75 36.68
CA GLY A 46 -24.63 -8.56 35.67
C GLY A 46 -26.03 -9.01 36.11
N ALA A 47 -26.31 -9.09 37.42
CA ALA A 47 -27.62 -9.54 37.91
C ALA A 47 -28.80 -8.66 37.50
N GLU A 48 -28.58 -7.41 37.07
CA GLU A 48 -29.64 -6.58 36.47
C GLU A 48 -30.18 -7.18 35.15
N LYS A 49 -29.37 -8.00 34.44
CA LYS A 49 -29.75 -8.77 33.25
C LYS A 49 -30.16 -10.21 33.58
N TYR A 50 -29.49 -10.85 34.56
CA TYR A 50 -29.55 -12.32 34.75
C TYR A 50 -30.25 -12.81 36.03
N ALA A 51 -30.41 -11.98 37.06
CA ALA A 51 -31.04 -12.37 38.33
C ALA A 51 -31.73 -11.16 39.00
N SER A 52 -32.53 -10.44 38.22
CA SER A 52 -33.11 -9.15 38.61
C SER A 52 -34.10 -9.28 39.77
N ALA A 53 -34.81 -10.42 39.86
CA ALA A 53 -35.73 -10.71 40.96
C ALA A 53 -34.99 -10.81 42.30
N GLU A 54 -33.95 -11.64 42.40
CA GLU A 54 -33.14 -11.80 43.60
C GLU A 54 -32.39 -10.51 43.97
N LEU A 55 -31.94 -9.76 42.96
CA LEU A 55 -31.23 -8.49 43.15
C LEU A 55 -32.15 -7.39 43.71
N GLU A 56 -33.38 -7.26 43.23
CA GLU A 56 -34.36 -6.32 43.79
C GLU A 56 -34.89 -6.77 45.16
N GLU A 57 -35.04 -8.07 45.38
CA GLU A 57 -35.36 -8.63 46.69
C GLU A 57 -34.26 -8.33 47.73
N ALA A 58 -32.98 -8.43 47.33
CA ALA A 58 -31.85 -8.04 48.14
C ALA A 58 -31.85 -6.53 48.46
N ARG A 59 -32.08 -5.66 47.45
CA ARG A 59 -32.18 -4.19 47.62
C ARG A 59 -33.29 -3.81 48.58
N LYS A 60 -34.49 -4.38 48.40
CA LYS A 60 -35.65 -4.18 49.28
C LYS A 60 -35.36 -4.63 50.72
N SER A 61 -34.63 -5.72 50.88
CA SER A 61 -34.28 -6.27 52.20
C SER A 61 -33.22 -5.42 52.92
N LEU A 62 -32.24 -4.87 52.19
CA LEU A 62 -31.29 -3.89 52.76
C LEU A 62 -31.98 -2.57 53.13
N LEU A 63 -32.91 -2.09 52.32
CA LEU A 63 -33.76 -0.92 52.68
C LEU A 63 -34.56 -1.19 53.95
N THR A 64 -35.13 -2.40 54.09
CA THR A 64 -35.84 -2.83 55.29
C THR A 64 -34.91 -2.90 56.50
N ALA A 65 -33.67 -3.36 56.33
CA ALA A 65 -32.66 -3.35 57.38
C ALA A 65 -32.34 -1.91 57.85
N HIS A 66 -32.12 -0.97 56.92
CA HIS A 66 -31.90 0.44 57.26
C HIS A 66 -33.10 1.07 57.98
N GLN A 67 -34.34 0.73 57.60
CA GLN A 67 -35.52 1.16 58.34
C GLN A 67 -35.56 0.58 59.77
N LYS A 68 -35.27 -0.71 59.93
CA LYS A 68 -35.27 -1.34 61.26
C LYS A 68 -34.14 -0.83 62.16
N ALA A 69 -33.03 -0.37 61.57
CA ALA A 69 -31.97 0.31 62.29
C ALA A 69 -32.42 1.67 62.85
N SER A 70 -33.19 2.46 62.08
CA SER A 70 -33.75 3.73 62.55
C SER A 70 -34.93 3.58 63.53
N GLU A 71 -35.54 2.40 63.59
CA GLU A 71 -36.50 2.00 64.63
C GLU A 71 -35.84 1.39 65.89
N GLU A 72 -34.50 1.42 66.00
CA GLU A 72 -33.70 0.77 67.06
C GLU A 72 -33.95 -0.76 67.18
N ASN A 73 -34.58 -1.39 66.18
CA ASN A 73 -34.89 -2.82 66.16
C ASN A 73 -33.71 -3.63 65.58
N LEU A 74 -32.66 -3.74 66.39
CA LEU A 74 -31.37 -4.32 65.99
C LEU A 74 -31.46 -5.81 65.60
N ALA A 75 -32.37 -6.57 66.22
CA ALA A 75 -32.59 -7.97 65.89
C ALA A 75 -33.17 -8.15 64.47
N GLU A 76 -34.22 -7.39 64.14
CA GLU A 76 -34.83 -7.45 62.80
C GLU A 76 -33.93 -6.76 61.74
N THR A 77 -33.09 -5.79 62.17
CA THR A 77 -32.02 -5.21 61.33
C THR A 77 -31.03 -6.27 60.88
N LYS A 78 -30.42 -7.01 61.82
CA LYS A 78 -29.46 -8.09 61.53
C LYS A 78 -30.08 -9.17 60.64
N LYS A 79 -31.31 -9.59 60.95
CA LYS A 79 -32.09 -10.56 60.15
C LYS A 79 -32.35 -10.07 58.72
N SER A 80 -32.75 -8.82 58.55
CA SER A 80 -33.00 -8.21 57.23
C SER A 80 -31.71 -8.06 56.41
N ALA A 81 -30.60 -7.70 57.06
CA ALA A 81 -29.29 -7.58 56.43
C ALA A 81 -28.74 -8.94 55.97
N LEU A 82 -28.81 -9.98 56.82
CA LEU A 82 -28.43 -11.34 56.45
C LEU A 82 -29.27 -11.89 55.29
N TYR A 83 -30.57 -11.60 55.26
CA TYR A 83 -31.44 -11.99 54.14
C TYR A 83 -31.08 -11.24 52.84
N ALA A 84 -30.78 -9.94 52.93
CA ALA A 84 -30.29 -9.15 51.81
C ALA A 84 -28.96 -9.69 51.25
N ARG A 85 -28.02 -10.07 52.13
CA ARG A 85 -26.76 -10.73 51.76
C ARG A 85 -27.03 -12.04 51.02
N ALA A 86 -27.86 -12.92 51.57
CA ALA A 86 -28.18 -14.21 50.97
C ALA A 86 -28.74 -14.06 49.55
N LYS A 87 -29.76 -13.20 49.38
CA LYS A 87 -30.38 -12.92 48.06
C LYS A 87 -29.41 -12.29 47.06
N ALA A 88 -28.49 -11.45 47.51
CA ALA A 88 -27.46 -10.90 46.64
C ALA A 88 -26.42 -11.95 46.20
N LEU A 89 -26.10 -12.92 47.05
CA LEU A 89 -25.25 -14.05 46.68
C LEU A 89 -25.99 -15.00 45.71
N ASP A 90 -27.29 -15.22 45.88
CA ASP A 90 -28.13 -15.96 44.93
C ASP A 90 -28.19 -15.26 43.56
N ALA A 91 -28.35 -13.94 43.57
CA ALA A 91 -28.28 -13.12 42.38
C ALA A 91 -26.91 -13.20 41.68
N SER A 92 -25.83 -13.24 42.45
CA SER A 92 -24.46 -13.40 41.94
C SER A 92 -24.25 -14.76 41.28
N GLU A 93 -24.63 -15.85 41.95
CA GLU A 93 -24.45 -17.23 41.46
C GLU A 93 -25.19 -17.48 40.15
N LYS A 94 -26.42 -16.97 40.03
CA LYS A 94 -27.22 -17.04 38.79
C LYS A 94 -26.63 -16.23 37.62
N SER A 95 -25.83 -15.20 37.90
CA SER A 95 -25.41 -14.21 36.90
C SER A 95 -23.97 -14.39 36.42
N PHE A 96 -23.08 -14.88 37.28
CA PHE A 96 -21.68 -15.08 36.93
C PHE A 96 -21.49 -15.99 35.70
N PRO A 97 -22.05 -17.21 35.62
CA PRO A 97 -21.85 -18.07 34.45
C PRO A 97 -22.24 -17.41 33.12
N SER A 98 -23.37 -16.71 33.09
CA SER A 98 -23.87 -16.03 31.87
C SER A 98 -23.08 -14.76 31.53
N SER A 99 -22.66 -13.97 32.52
CA SER A 99 -21.83 -12.76 32.28
C SER A 99 -20.39 -13.09 31.86
N VAL A 100 -19.87 -14.23 32.31
CA VAL A 100 -18.57 -14.77 31.91
C VAL A 100 -18.65 -15.36 30.50
N ASP A 101 -19.73 -16.06 30.15
CA ASP A 101 -19.93 -16.59 28.79
C ASP A 101 -20.22 -15.48 27.75
N ASP A 102 -20.87 -14.37 28.14
CA ASP A 102 -20.93 -13.14 27.33
C ASP A 102 -19.51 -12.60 27.03
N ALA A 103 -18.69 -12.38 28.06
CA ALA A 103 -17.32 -11.87 27.89
C ALA A 103 -16.44 -12.82 27.06
N ARG A 104 -16.63 -14.13 27.21
CA ARG A 104 -15.98 -15.17 26.41
C ARG A 104 -16.35 -15.08 24.93
N LYS A 105 -17.63 -14.86 24.60
CA LYS A 105 -18.09 -14.65 23.21
C LYS A 105 -17.48 -13.39 22.60
N GLU A 106 -17.43 -12.29 23.34
CA GLU A 106 -16.76 -11.06 22.89
C GLU A 106 -15.27 -11.31 22.63
N SER A 107 -14.58 -11.99 23.55
CA SER A 107 -13.18 -12.40 23.36
C SER A 107 -12.97 -13.26 22.12
N SER A 108 -13.79 -14.28 21.89
CA SER A 108 -13.71 -15.11 20.68
C SER A 108 -13.94 -14.29 19.41
N SER A 109 -14.95 -13.43 19.39
CA SER A 109 -15.29 -12.62 18.21
C SER A 109 -14.19 -11.61 17.86
N SER A 110 -13.50 -11.01 18.85
CA SER A 110 -12.31 -10.19 18.61
C SER A 110 -11.11 -11.00 18.11
N ILE A 111 -10.88 -12.23 18.61
CA ILE A 111 -9.81 -13.12 18.11
C ILE A 111 -10.08 -13.54 16.65
N GLU A 112 -11.31 -13.95 16.33
CA GLU A 112 -11.75 -14.27 14.97
C GLU A 112 -11.59 -13.06 14.04
N SER A 113 -11.98 -11.88 14.51
CA SER A 113 -11.80 -10.60 13.83
C SER A 113 -10.34 -10.22 13.57
N ALA A 114 -9.42 -10.60 14.45
CA ALA A 114 -7.98 -10.37 14.30
C ALA A 114 -7.33 -11.40 13.35
N GLU A 115 -7.81 -12.64 13.37
CA GLU A 115 -7.35 -13.71 12.48
C GLU A 115 -7.80 -13.48 11.03
N GLU A 116 -8.98 -12.91 10.78
CA GLU A 116 -9.41 -12.44 9.45
C GLU A 116 -8.47 -11.33 8.91
N ALA A 117 -8.02 -10.44 9.80
CA ALA A 117 -7.00 -9.43 9.51
C ALA A 117 -5.55 -9.98 9.50
N TYR A 118 -5.38 -11.31 9.59
CA TYR A 118 -4.09 -12.02 9.55
C TYR A 118 -3.09 -11.63 10.67
N ALA A 119 -3.61 -11.20 11.83
CA ALA A 119 -2.81 -10.79 12.98
C ALA A 119 -1.89 -11.91 13.51
N SER A 120 -2.23 -13.18 13.32
CA SER A 120 -1.35 -14.31 13.67
C SER A 120 -0.01 -14.32 12.95
N GLN A 121 0.12 -13.65 11.79
CA GLN A 121 1.40 -13.42 11.12
C GLN A 121 1.90 -11.98 11.30
N LEU A 122 1.04 -10.99 11.07
CA LEU A 122 1.44 -9.57 11.01
C LEU A 122 1.60 -8.90 12.39
N ALA A 123 0.96 -9.44 13.43
CA ALA A 123 0.95 -8.91 14.80
C ALA A 123 0.97 -10.05 15.83
N SER A 124 1.87 -11.01 15.61
CA SER A 124 1.82 -12.34 16.24
C SER A 124 1.97 -12.33 17.76
N GLU A 125 2.72 -11.40 18.34
CA GLU A 125 2.88 -11.26 19.80
C GLU A 125 1.57 -10.91 20.54
N PRO A 126 0.89 -9.78 20.26
CA PRO A 126 -0.39 -9.46 20.90
C PRO A 126 -1.49 -10.47 20.50
N TYR A 127 -1.45 -11.02 19.28
CA TYR A 127 -2.38 -12.09 18.89
C TYR A 127 -2.21 -13.35 19.77
N ASN A 128 -0.98 -13.86 19.92
CA ASN A 128 -0.71 -15.02 20.77
C ASN A 128 -1.04 -14.75 22.25
N THR A 129 -0.79 -13.52 22.71
CA THR A 129 -1.19 -13.04 24.04
C THR A 129 -2.71 -13.11 24.23
N SER A 130 -3.51 -12.67 23.24
CA SER A 130 -4.97 -12.79 23.31
C SER A 130 -5.45 -14.24 23.43
N VAL A 131 -4.87 -15.14 22.61
CA VAL A 131 -5.21 -16.58 22.62
C VAL A 131 -4.83 -17.23 23.95
N GLN A 132 -3.71 -16.82 24.56
CA GLN A 132 -3.28 -17.32 25.86
C GLN A 132 -4.17 -16.81 27.01
N LEU A 133 -4.48 -15.51 27.03
CA LEU A 133 -5.39 -14.92 28.02
C LEU A 133 -6.79 -15.56 27.97
N ARG A 134 -7.31 -15.90 26.77
CA ARG A 134 -8.57 -16.65 26.64
C ARG A 134 -8.49 -18.03 27.30
N LYS A 135 -7.41 -18.79 27.10
CA LYS A 135 -7.21 -20.12 27.74
C LYS A 135 -7.15 -20.03 29.26
N GLU A 136 -6.53 -18.97 29.79
CA GLU A 136 -6.51 -18.70 31.23
C GLU A 136 -7.93 -18.38 31.75
N GLY A 137 -8.70 -17.57 31.01
CA GLY A 137 -10.11 -17.34 31.28
C GLY A 137 -10.96 -18.61 31.26
N ASP A 138 -10.75 -19.50 30.29
CA ASP A 138 -11.41 -20.81 30.19
C ASP A 138 -11.12 -21.69 31.43
N SER A 139 -9.84 -21.78 31.86
CA SER A 139 -9.41 -22.58 33.01
C SER A 139 -9.91 -22.06 34.36
N LEU A 140 -9.94 -20.73 34.53
CA LEU A 140 -10.53 -20.08 35.71
C LEU A 140 -12.04 -20.32 35.77
N ARG A 141 -12.73 -20.31 34.62
CA ARG A 141 -14.17 -20.61 34.54
C ARG A 141 -14.46 -22.06 34.94
N GLU A 142 -13.76 -23.02 34.35
CA GLU A 142 -13.90 -24.45 34.70
C GLU A 142 -13.62 -24.71 36.19
N THR A 143 -12.65 -23.99 36.76
CA THR A 143 -12.35 -24.05 38.19
C THR A 143 -13.47 -23.47 39.05
N ALA A 144 -14.10 -22.37 38.63
CA ALA A 144 -15.28 -21.79 39.29
C ALA A 144 -16.50 -22.72 39.21
N ASP A 145 -16.81 -23.24 38.01
CA ASP A 145 -17.91 -24.18 37.75
C ASP A 145 -17.79 -25.42 38.65
N ARG A 146 -16.61 -26.06 38.68
CA ARG A 146 -16.31 -27.20 39.55
C ARG A 146 -16.39 -26.86 41.04
N THR A 147 -16.05 -25.64 41.43
CA THR A 147 -16.15 -25.18 42.83
C THR A 147 -17.61 -25.08 43.27
N LEU A 148 -18.51 -24.58 42.40
CA LEU A 148 -19.96 -24.62 42.66
C LEU A 148 -20.56 -26.03 42.57
N GLU A 149 -20.11 -26.89 41.66
CA GLU A 149 -20.61 -28.28 41.59
C GLU A 149 -20.24 -29.09 42.83
N SER A 150 -19.07 -28.83 43.44
CA SER A 150 -18.58 -29.53 44.64
C SER A 150 -19.32 -29.24 45.96
N TYR A 151 -20.51 -28.60 45.91
CA TYR A 151 -21.34 -28.22 47.04
C TYR A 151 -21.59 -29.39 48.03
N PRO A 152 -21.05 -29.35 49.27
CA PRO A 152 -21.21 -30.46 50.20
C PRO A 152 -22.59 -30.42 50.87
N LYS A 153 -23.37 -31.49 50.68
CA LYS A 153 -24.74 -31.64 51.21
C LYS A 153 -24.85 -31.54 52.73
N GLU A 154 -23.76 -31.81 53.46
CA GLU A 154 -23.71 -31.88 54.94
C GLU A 154 -22.80 -30.81 55.57
N SER A 155 -22.36 -29.80 54.81
CA SER A 155 -21.50 -28.73 55.33
C SER A 155 -22.27 -27.66 56.11
N GLY A 156 -21.64 -27.05 57.11
CA GLY A 156 -22.13 -25.84 57.79
C GLY A 156 -22.10 -24.61 56.87
N ASP A 157 -22.92 -23.60 57.17
CA ASP A 157 -23.20 -22.51 56.22
C ASP A 157 -21.99 -21.63 55.91
N ASP A 158 -21.06 -21.43 56.87
CA ASP A 158 -19.79 -20.72 56.64
C ASP A 158 -18.91 -21.40 55.57
N ALA A 159 -18.91 -22.74 55.53
CA ALA A 159 -18.14 -23.50 54.54
C ALA A 159 -18.75 -23.38 53.14
N LYS A 160 -20.09 -23.39 53.05
CA LYS A 160 -20.83 -23.12 51.80
C LYS A 160 -20.55 -21.70 51.31
N LEU A 161 -20.64 -20.70 52.21
CA LEU A 161 -20.37 -19.30 51.92
C LEU A 161 -18.93 -19.11 51.41
N ARG A 162 -17.94 -19.73 52.06
CA ARG A 162 -16.53 -19.70 51.62
C ARG A 162 -16.33 -20.27 50.21
N MET A 163 -16.93 -21.44 49.91
CA MET A 163 -16.84 -22.04 48.58
C MET A 163 -17.52 -21.19 47.50
N ARG A 164 -18.71 -20.67 47.81
CA ARG A 164 -19.49 -19.76 46.94
C ARG A 164 -18.71 -18.49 46.60
N LEU A 165 -18.13 -17.83 47.60
CA LEU A 165 -17.29 -16.64 47.39
C LEU A 165 -16.03 -16.96 46.58
N ALA A 166 -15.34 -18.07 46.87
CA ALA A 166 -14.16 -18.48 46.10
C ALA A 166 -14.49 -18.73 44.62
N ALA A 167 -15.64 -19.33 44.30
CA ALA A 167 -16.09 -19.48 42.92
C ALA A 167 -16.38 -18.13 42.25
N PHE A 168 -16.97 -17.16 42.98
CA PHE A 168 -17.20 -15.81 42.46
C PHE A 168 -15.89 -15.07 42.16
N ASP A 169 -14.88 -15.20 43.03
CA ASP A 169 -13.55 -14.63 42.80
C ASP A 169 -12.89 -15.23 41.53
N GLN A 170 -13.08 -16.53 41.29
CA GLN A 170 -12.61 -17.21 40.07
C GLN A 170 -13.37 -16.75 38.80
N TYR A 171 -14.69 -16.53 38.87
CA TYR A 171 -15.46 -15.96 37.76
C TYR A 171 -15.09 -14.50 37.45
N GLU A 172 -14.84 -13.67 38.48
CA GLU A 172 -14.34 -12.30 38.30
C GLU A 172 -12.97 -12.30 37.60
N ALA A 173 -12.03 -13.15 38.04
CA ALA A 173 -10.73 -13.33 37.39
C ALA A 173 -10.85 -13.87 35.95
N SER A 174 -11.74 -14.83 35.71
CA SER A 174 -12.04 -15.37 34.37
C SER A 174 -12.54 -14.28 33.43
N ARG A 175 -13.47 -13.44 33.88
CA ARG A 175 -14.03 -12.33 33.11
C ARG A 175 -13.00 -11.25 32.81
N GLN A 176 -12.10 -10.96 33.76
CA GLN A 176 -10.97 -10.06 33.51
C GLN A 176 -10.06 -10.63 32.41
N LYS A 177 -9.70 -11.91 32.46
CA LYS A 177 -8.88 -12.57 31.44
C LYS A 177 -9.52 -12.55 30.04
N TYR A 178 -10.84 -12.73 29.91
CA TYR A 178 -11.52 -12.52 28.62
C TYR A 178 -11.51 -11.06 28.16
N THR A 179 -11.58 -10.10 29.09
CA THR A 179 -11.51 -8.66 28.78
C THR A 179 -10.11 -8.25 28.29
N ASP A 180 -9.07 -8.73 28.96
CA ASP A 180 -7.67 -8.50 28.56
C ASP A 180 -7.35 -9.20 27.23
N SER A 181 -7.86 -10.43 27.04
CA SER A 181 -7.80 -11.17 25.79
C SER A 181 -8.43 -10.40 24.63
N LYS A 182 -9.66 -9.91 24.80
CA LYS A 182 -10.37 -9.09 23.81
C LYS A 182 -9.55 -7.87 23.41
N LYS A 183 -9.01 -7.13 24.40
CA LYS A 183 -8.16 -5.96 24.16
C LYS A 183 -6.91 -6.31 23.34
N ALA A 184 -6.21 -7.38 23.70
CA ALA A 184 -5.01 -7.81 22.98
C ALA A 184 -5.32 -8.28 21.53
N ALA A 185 -6.49 -8.89 21.32
CA ALA A 185 -6.96 -9.25 19.98
C ALA A 185 -7.28 -8.00 19.14
N ASP A 186 -8.04 -7.06 19.69
CA ASP A 186 -8.37 -5.77 19.05
C ASP A 186 -7.10 -4.98 18.69
N GLU A 187 -6.11 -4.95 19.59
CA GLU A 187 -4.79 -4.34 19.38
C GLU A 187 -4.01 -5.03 18.24
N SER A 188 -3.96 -6.38 18.24
CA SER A 188 -3.32 -7.15 17.17
C SER A 188 -3.99 -6.93 15.80
N LYS A 189 -5.32 -6.77 15.77
CA LYS A 189 -6.08 -6.42 14.57
C LYS A 189 -5.67 -5.05 14.01
N VAL A 190 -5.58 -4.03 14.87
CA VAL A 190 -5.17 -2.67 14.46
C VAL A 190 -3.74 -2.67 13.90
N LEU A 191 -2.82 -3.38 14.56
CA LEU A 191 -1.44 -3.50 14.09
C LEU A 191 -1.34 -4.22 12.73
N ALA A 192 -2.06 -5.32 12.54
CA ALA A 192 -2.09 -6.04 11.26
C ALA A 192 -2.68 -5.19 10.12
N LEU A 193 -3.80 -4.48 10.38
CA LEU A 193 -4.43 -3.58 9.42
C LEU A 193 -3.55 -2.36 9.05
N SER A 194 -2.58 -1.97 9.90
CA SER A 194 -1.62 -0.90 9.60
C SER A 194 -0.59 -1.30 8.52
N GLN A 195 -0.28 -2.58 8.39
CA GLN A 195 0.70 -3.12 7.43
C GLN A 195 0.10 -3.38 6.04
N LYS A 196 -1.21 -3.24 5.90
CA LYS A 196 -2.02 -3.49 4.69
C LYS A 196 -1.40 -2.96 3.39
N GLN A 197 -0.93 -1.71 3.40
CA GLN A 197 -0.29 -1.09 2.21
C GLN A 197 1.06 -1.74 1.88
N GLN A 198 1.92 -1.97 2.89
CA GLN A 198 3.22 -2.61 2.69
C GLN A 198 3.09 -4.02 2.13
N LEU A 199 2.03 -4.74 2.53
CA LEU A 199 1.70 -6.06 2.00
C LEU A 199 1.28 -5.99 0.52
N ILE A 200 0.43 -5.02 0.14
CA ILE A 200 0.05 -4.81 -1.27
C ILE A 200 1.27 -4.40 -2.13
N ASP A 201 2.10 -3.50 -1.61
CA ASP A 201 3.34 -3.06 -2.28
C ASP A 201 4.32 -4.23 -2.50
N SER A 202 4.30 -5.24 -1.62
CA SER A 202 5.11 -6.46 -1.75
C SER A 202 4.74 -7.36 -2.95
N PHE A 203 3.58 -7.12 -3.60
CA PHE A 203 3.13 -7.86 -4.79
C PHE A 203 3.61 -7.25 -6.11
N ALA A 204 4.45 -6.22 -6.07
CA ALA A 204 4.98 -5.57 -7.26
C ALA A 204 5.79 -6.53 -8.17
N ASP A 205 6.32 -7.64 -7.63
CA ASP A 205 6.92 -8.73 -8.40
C ASP A 205 5.91 -9.40 -9.33
N ILE A 206 4.71 -9.70 -8.82
CA ILE A 206 3.61 -10.31 -9.57
C ILE A 206 3.12 -9.36 -10.67
N ASP A 207 2.97 -8.06 -10.35
CA ASP A 207 2.54 -7.07 -11.35
C ASP A 207 3.54 -6.90 -12.49
N ASN A 208 4.84 -6.90 -12.18
CA ASN A 208 5.90 -6.86 -13.20
C ASN A 208 5.90 -8.12 -14.07
N ASN A 209 5.82 -9.31 -13.48
CA ASN A 209 5.70 -10.57 -14.22
C ASN A 209 4.49 -10.56 -15.17
N LEU A 210 3.32 -10.14 -14.69
CA LEU A 210 2.10 -10.07 -15.52
C LEU A 210 2.21 -9.00 -16.63
N ASN A 211 2.96 -7.92 -16.41
CA ASN A 211 3.23 -6.91 -17.44
C ASN A 211 4.17 -7.43 -18.54
N ASP A 212 5.22 -8.15 -18.17
CA ASP A 212 6.13 -8.76 -19.15
C ASP A 212 5.47 -9.94 -19.88
N ALA A 213 4.66 -10.75 -19.19
CA ALA A 213 3.87 -11.82 -19.82
C ALA A 213 2.88 -11.27 -20.86
N ASP A 214 2.17 -10.17 -20.57
CA ASP A 214 1.26 -9.50 -21.52
C ASP A 214 2.02 -8.92 -22.72
N LYS A 215 3.16 -8.26 -22.45
CA LYS A 215 4.08 -7.71 -23.46
C LYS A 215 4.58 -8.79 -24.43
N TYR A 216 4.98 -9.95 -23.94
CA TYR A 216 5.42 -11.08 -24.78
C TYR A 216 4.24 -11.77 -25.48
N ALA A 217 3.06 -11.82 -24.86
CA ALA A 217 1.82 -12.30 -25.48
C ALA A 217 1.23 -11.35 -26.54
N GLU A 218 1.72 -10.11 -26.63
CA GLU A 218 1.13 -9.03 -27.44
C GLU A 218 -0.35 -8.76 -27.12
N GLY A 219 -0.76 -8.93 -25.85
CA GLY A 219 -2.15 -8.75 -25.40
C GLY A 219 -3.12 -9.87 -25.80
N LYS A 220 -2.64 -11.10 -26.05
CA LYS A 220 -3.43 -12.22 -26.63
C LYS A 220 -3.60 -13.44 -25.74
N ASP A 221 -2.90 -13.50 -24.61
CA ASP A 221 -2.98 -14.65 -23.70
C ASP A 221 -4.02 -14.36 -22.60
N PRO A 222 -5.20 -15.01 -22.61
CA PRO A 222 -6.25 -14.72 -21.63
C PRO A 222 -5.83 -15.07 -20.20
N GLU A 223 -4.91 -16.03 -20.02
CA GLU A 223 -4.45 -16.48 -18.70
C GLU A 223 -3.78 -15.36 -17.89
N VAL A 224 -3.11 -14.39 -18.53
CA VAL A 224 -2.49 -13.26 -17.81
C VAL A 224 -3.53 -12.21 -17.42
N SER A 225 -4.59 -12.01 -18.20
CA SER A 225 -5.72 -11.18 -17.77
C SER A 225 -6.51 -11.83 -16.63
N GLU A 226 -6.70 -13.15 -16.66
CA GLU A 226 -7.34 -13.91 -15.58
C GLU A 226 -6.51 -13.85 -14.28
N THR A 227 -5.20 -14.07 -14.39
CA THR A 227 -4.28 -14.02 -13.24
C THR A 227 -4.18 -12.60 -12.65
N ARG A 228 -4.26 -11.55 -13.50
CA ARG A 228 -4.38 -10.16 -13.03
C ARG A 228 -5.70 -9.89 -12.31
N ASN A 229 -6.84 -10.35 -12.84
CA ASN A 229 -8.13 -10.22 -12.16
C ASN A 229 -8.13 -10.91 -10.78
N ARG A 230 -7.45 -12.06 -10.64
CA ARG A 230 -7.23 -12.72 -9.34
C ARG A 230 -6.37 -11.87 -8.40
N LEU A 231 -5.24 -11.35 -8.87
CA LEU A 231 -4.38 -10.45 -8.09
C LEU A 231 -5.14 -9.22 -7.58
N ASP A 232 -5.92 -8.58 -8.44
CA ASP A 232 -6.67 -7.37 -8.09
C ASP A 232 -7.84 -7.68 -7.13
N SER A 233 -8.44 -8.87 -7.21
CA SER A 233 -9.39 -9.39 -6.22
C SER A 233 -8.72 -9.64 -4.85
N SER A 234 -7.54 -10.25 -4.82
CA SER A 234 -6.74 -10.42 -3.60
C SER A 234 -6.38 -9.08 -2.95
N LYS A 235 -5.93 -8.10 -3.75
CA LYS A 235 -5.67 -6.73 -3.27
C LYS A 235 -6.94 -6.07 -2.72
N ALA A 236 -8.10 -6.23 -3.36
CA ALA A 236 -9.36 -5.68 -2.88
C ALA A 236 -9.78 -6.28 -1.52
N LYS A 237 -9.64 -7.60 -1.33
CA LYS A 237 -9.88 -8.26 -0.03
C LYS A 237 -8.94 -7.76 1.07
N ILE A 238 -7.66 -7.56 0.74
CA ILE A 238 -6.68 -6.97 1.66
C ILE A 238 -7.07 -5.52 1.98
N GLU A 239 -7.48 -4.73 0.99
CA GLU A 239 -7.97 -3.35 1.17
C GLU A 239 -9.19 -3.26 2.10
N GLU A 240 -10.15 -4.19 1.98
CA GLU A 240 -11.30 -4.36 2.89
C GLU A 240 -10.92 -4.76 4.33
N GLY A 241 -9.65 -5.15 4.56
CA GLY A 241 -9.16 -5.63 5.84
C GLY A 241 -9.25 -7.14 6.05
N LYS A 242 -9.73 -7.89 5.04
CA LYS A 242 -9.75 -9.38 5.02
C LYS A 242 -8.41 -9.93 4.56
N ILE A 243 -7.35 -9.53 5.26
CA ILE A 243 -5.97 -9.74 4.83
C ILE A 243 -5.69 -11.25 4.64
N LYS A 244 -6.19 -12.10 5.54
CA LYS A 244 -5.99 -13.56 5.44
C LYS A 244 -6.66 -14.18 4.21
N GLU A 245 -7.85 -13.68 3.83
CA GLU A 245 -8.58 -14.17 2.65
C GLU A 245 -7.95 -13.66 1.34
N GLY A 246 -7.47 -12.42 1.31
CA GLY A 246 -6.78 -11.89 0.13
C GLY A 246 -5.38 -12.49 -0.06
N TYR A 247 -4.67 -12.79 1.02
CA TYR A 247 -3.33 -13.40 0.95
C TYR A 247 -3.37 -14.88 0.53
N SER A 248 -4.47 -15.61 0.74
CA SER A 248 -4.51 -17.07 0.57
C SER A 248 -4.23 -17.58 -0.86
N GLU A 249 -4.42 -16.76 -1.89
CA GLU A 249 -4.10 -17.11 -3.28
C GLU A 249 -2.75 -16.54 -3.77
N ILE A 250 -2.07 -15.69 -2.99
CA ILE A 250 -0.95 -14.87 -3.48
C ILE A 250 0.23 -15.68 -4.00
N ASP A 251 0.63 -16.77 -3.33
CA ASP A 251 1.76 -17.57 -3.80
C ASP A 251 1.44 -18.42 -5.04
N ASP A 252 0.19 -18.84 -5.21
CA ASP A 252 -0.29 -19.46 -6.46
C ASP A 252 -0.34 -18.45 -7.61
N ILE A 253 -0.81 -17.21 -7.35
CA ILE A 253 -0.82 -16.12 -8.33
C ILE A 253 0.62 -15.73 -8.71
N ARG A 254 1.53 -15.61 -7.73
CA ARG A 254 2.97 -15.36 -7.92
C ARG A 254 3.60 -16.43 -8.79
N LYS A 255 3.44 -17.71 -8.44
CA LYS A 255 3.91 -18.84 -9.23
C LYS A 255 3.37 -18.79 -10.66
N LYS A 256 2.04 -18.62 -10.82
CA LYS A 256 1.38 -18.54 -12.13
C LYS A 256 1.89 -17.38 -12.97
N SER A 257 2.20 -16.23 -12.37
CA SER A 257 2.77 -15.08 -13.08
C SER A 257 4.14 -15.41 -13.70
N GLY A 258 5.00 -16.13 -12.97
CA GLY A 258 6.30 -16.59 -13.49
C GLY A 258 6.17 -17.65 -14.59
N GLU A 259 5.25 -18.61 -14.43
CA GLU A 259 4.92 -19.58 -15.49
C GLU A 259 4.47 -18.90 -16.79
N LEU A 260 3.66 -17.84 -16.69
CA LEU A 260 3.17 -17.07 -17.85
C LEU A 260 4.28 -16.25 -18.52
N VAL A 261 5.23 -15.69 -17.77
CA VAL A 261 6.44 -15.07 -18.36
C VAL A 261 7.23 -16.12 -19.14
N ALA A 262 7.54 -17.26 -18.53
CA ALA A 262 8.35 -18.32 -19.16
C ALA A 262 7.68 -18.92 -20.41
N LYS A 263 6.37 -19.14 -20.37
CA LYS A 263 5.52 -19.55 -21.50
C LYS A 263 5.62 -18.54 -22.65
N ASN A 264 5.31 -17.27 -22.37
CA ASN A 264 5.09 -16.28 -23.42
C ASN A 264 6.40 -15.72 -24.00
N ILE A 265 7.47 -15.61 -23.20
CA ILE A 265 8.78 -15.19 -23.71
C ILE A 265 9.35 -16.18 -24.73
N LYS A 266 9.18 -17.50 -24.50
CA LYS A 266 9.61 -18.56 -25.42
C LYS A 266 8.91 -18.45 -26.77
N VAL A 267 7.59 -18.28 -26.77
CA VAL A 267 6.78 -18.08 -27.99
C VAL A 267 7.15 -16.79 -28.71
N TYR A 268 7.39 -15.69 -27.97
CA TYR A 268 7.80 -14.41 -28.56
C TYR A 268 9.22 -14.48 -29.17
N ALA A 269 10.16 -15.16 -28.51
CA ALA A 269 11.52 -15.35 -29.01
C ALA A 269 11.54 -16.15 -30.32
N GLU A 270 10.82 -17.28 -30.40
CA GLU A 270 10.71 -18.07 -31.64
C GLU A 270 10.14 -17.23 -32.80
N LYS A 271 9.11 -16.41 -32.51
CA LYS A 271 8.52 -15.48 -33.47
C LYS A 271 9.53 -14.44 -33.98
N GLN A 272 10.33 -13.84 -33.09
CA GLN A 272 11.35 -12.86 -33.49
C GLN A 272 12.49 -13.52 -34.28
N LYS A 273 12.89 -14.72 -33.90
CA LYS A 273 13.93 -15.53 -34.58
C LYS A 273 13.55 -15.84 -36.03
N GLU A 274 12.32 -16.31 -36.28
CA GLU A 274 11.82 -16.53 -37.63
C GLU A 274 11.63 -15.22 -38.41
N LEU A 275 11.22 -14.12 -37.77
CA LEU A 275 11.15 -12.80 -38.41
C LEU A 275 12.53 -12.28 -38.82
N ALA A 276 13.56 -12.51 -38.01
CA ALA A 276 14.95 -12.20 -38.32
C ALA A 276 15.45 -13.01 -39.53
N LYS A 277 15.20 -14.31 -39.54
CA LYS A 277 15.51 -15.23 -40.64
C LYS A 277 14.83 -14.83 -41.96
N GLN A 278 13.55 -14.46 -41.93
CA GLN A 278 12.83 -13.91 -43.09
C GLN A 278 13.42 -12.56 -43.54
N SER A 279 13.81 -11.70 -42.61
CA SER A 279 14.42 -10.40 -42.90
C SER A 279 15.79 -10.53 -43.58
N VAL A 280 16.67 -11.40 -43.06
CA VAL A 280 18.00 -11.65 -43.64
C VAL A 280 17.88 -12.34 -45.00
N ALA A 281 16.95 -13.28 -45.16
CA ALA A 281 16.66 -13.90 -46.46
C ALA A 281 16.21 -12.86 -47.50
N SER A 282 15.27 -11.97 -47.14
CA SER A 282 14.82 -10.89 -48.02
C SER A 282 15.95 -9.92 -48.39
N ALA A 283 16.80 -9.56 -47.43
CA ALA A 283 17.97 -8.71 -47.67
C ALA A 283 19.00 -9.40 -48.61
N THR A 284 19.22 -10.70 -48.41
CA THR A 284 20.09 -11.54 -49.25
C THR A 284 19.58 -11.60 -50.68
N THR A 285 18.31 -11.93 -50.91
CA THR A 285 17.71 -11.95 -52.25
C THR A 285 17.78 -10.58 -52.93
N ARG A 286 17.51 -9.50 -52.18
CA ARG A 286 17.57 -8.13 -52.70
C ARG A 286 18.99 -7.76 -53.14
N LEU A 287 20.02 -8.14 -52.38
CA LEU A 287 21.42 -7.85 -52.71
C LEU A 287 21.97 -8.77 -53.81
N ALA A 288 21.56 -10.04 -53.84
CA ALA A 288 21.89 -11.00 -54.91
C ALA A 288 21.29 -10.61 -56.29
N SER A 289 20.24 -9.78 -56.32
CA SER A 289 19.62 -9.32 -57.58
C SER A 289 20.48 -8.36 -58.41
N PHE A 290 21.65 -7.93 -57.91
CA PHE A 290 22.55 -7.03 -58.63
C PHE A 290 23.41 -7.73 -59.68
N ASP A 291 23.25 -7.29 -60.92
CA ASP A 291 24.18 -7.53 -62.02
C ASP A 291 25.58 -6.99 -61.66
N ARG A 292 26.52 -7.92 -61.41
CA ARG A 292 27.89 -7.62 -60.99
C ARG A 292 28.66 -6.76 -62.02
N ASN A 293 28.29 -6.80 -63.31
CA ASN A 293 28.90 -5.91 -64.31
C ASN A 293 28.47 -4.44 -64.10
N LYS A 294 27.21 -4.21 -63.72
CA LYS A 294 26.72 -2.86 -63.38
C LYS A 294 27.37 -2.34 -62.10
N ILE A 295 27.53 -3.19 -61.07
CA ILE A 295 28.30 -2.84 -59.86
C ILE A 295 29.73 -2.45 -60.22
N ASN A 296 30.41 -3.26 -61.05
CA ASN A 296 31.80 -3.02 -61.42
C ASN A 296 32.00 -1.77 -62.32
N SER A 297 30.93 -1.21 -62.92
CA SER A 297 30.98 0.00 -63.75
C SER A 297 31.26 1.31 -63.01
N SER A 298 31.41 1.28 -61.67
CA SER A 298 31.76 2.45 -60.86
C SER A 298 32.36 2.06 -59.52
N ARG A 299 33.45 2.72 -59.11
CA ARG A 299 34.05 2.56 -57.78
C ARG A 299 33.09 2.95 -56.65
N ASP A 300 32.20 3.92 -56.87
CA ASP A 300 31.14 4.28 -55.90
C ASP A 300 30.12 3.14 -55.73
N PHE A 301 29.75 2.47 -56.83
CA PHE A 301 28.81 1.36 -56.79
C PHE A 301 29.44 0.15 -56.09
N GLN A 302 30.68 -0.21 -56.43
CA GLN A 302 31.47 -1.23 -55.71
C GLN A 302 31.51 -0.95 -54.20
N VAL A 303 31.87 0.27 -53.78
CA VAL A 303 31.99 0.64 -52.36
C VAL A 303 30.64 0.70 -51.66
N SER A 304 29.58 1.13 -52.34
CA SER A 304 28.22 1.14 -51.78
C SER A 304 27.66 -0.28 -51.62
N TYR A 305 27.95 -1.14 -52.59
CA TYR A 305 27.57 -2.54 -52.60
C TYR A 305 28.33 -3.34 -51.53
N GLN A 306 29.64 -3.14 -51.39
CA GLN A 306 30.46 -3.75 -50.34
C GLN A 306 29.92 -3.45 -48.93
N ARG A 307 29.54 -2.20 -48.64
CA ARG A 307 28.93 -1.83 -47.35
C ARG A 307 27.61 -2.55 -47.06
N ALA A 308 26.88 -2.92 -48.11
CA ALA A 308 25.65 -3.71 -47.97
C ALA A 308 25.96 -5.20 -47.74
N GLU A 309 27.00 -5.77 -48.37
CA GLU A 309 27.49 -7.12 -48.03
C GLU A 309 28.06 -7.18 -46.60
N GLU A 310 28.77 -6.15 -46.14
CA GLU A 310 29.27 -6.01 -44.76
C GLU A 310 28.12 -5.98 -43.73
N ASN A 311 27.10 -5.14 -43.94
CA ASN A 311 25.91 -5.10 -43.08
C ASN A 311 25.10 -6.42 -43.13
N LEU A 312 25.06 -7.09 -44.28
CA LEU A 312 24.37 -8.38 -44.43
C LEU A 312 25.08 -9.49 -43.65
N LYS A 313 26.42 -9.52 -43.68
CA LYS A 313 27.21 -10.45 -42.86
C LYS A 313 26.95 -10.27 -41.38
N ALA A 314 26.94 -9.02 -40.89
CA ALA A 314 26.62 -8.71 -39.49
C ALA A 314 25.16 -9.07 -39.11
N ALA A 315 24.22 -8.95 -40.06
CA ALA A 315 22.83 -9.38 -39.87
C ALA A 315 22.72 -10.91 -39.72
N GLU A 316 23.44 -11.67 -40.55
CA GLU A 316 23.46 -13.14 -40.50
C GLU A 316 24.19 -13.65 -39.25
N GLU A 317 25.32 -13.05 -38.85
CA GLU A 317 26.01 -13.34 -37.57
C GLU A 317 25.07 -13.11 -36.37
N SER A 318 24.27 -12.05 -36.40
CA SER A 318 23.27 -11.77 -35.37
C SER A 318 22.12 -12.78 -35.40
N ARG A 319 21.68 -13.22 -36.60
CA ARG A 319 20.63 -14.24 -36.76
C ARG A 319 21.07 -15.63 -36.28
N VAL A 320 22.31 -16.03 -36.57
CA VAL A 320 22.88 -17.29 -36.05
C VAL A 320 22.97 -17.24 -34.53
N SER A 321 23.53 -16.16 -33.97
CA SER A 321 23.60 -15.97 -32.52
C SER A 321 22.23 -16.03 -31.84
N ALA A 322 21.16 -15.51 -32.49
CA ALA A 322 19.81 -15.61 -31.96
C ALA A 322 19.27 -17.06 -31.86
N GLU A 323 19.62 -17.93 -32.82
CA GLU A 323 19.27 -19.36 -32.83
C GLU A 323 20.03 -20.12 -31.73
N ASP A 324 21.32 -19.86 -31.58
CA ASP A 324 22.17 -20.47 -30.54
C ASP A 324 21.67 -20.11 -29.13
N LEU A 325 21.31 -18.84 -28.93
CA LEU A 325 20.77 -18.34 -27.67
C LEU A 325 19.36 -18.89 -27.38
N TYR A 326 18.50 -19.00 -28.39
CA TYR A 326 17.19 -19.65 -28.25
C TYR A 326 17.33 -21.12 -27.83
N SER A 327 18.24 -21.84 -28.49
CA SER A 327 18.57 -23.25 -28.19
C SER A 327 19.20 -23.43 -26.81
N SER A 328 19.82 -22.37 -26.27
CA SER A 328 20.35 -22.30 -24.91
C SER A 328 19.32 -21.79 -23.87
N GLU A 329 18.04 -21.70 -24.25
CA GLU A 329 16.91 -21.12 -23.48
C GLU A 329 17.10 -19.66 -23.00
N LYS A 330 18.06 -18.93 -23.58
CA LYS A 330 18.34 -17.51 -23.32
C LYS A 330 17.45 -16.62 -24.17
N TYR A 331 16.15 -16.66 -23.88
CA TYR A 331 15.13 -16.02 -24.72
C TYR A 331 15.30 -14.49 -24.85
N GLU A 332 15.70 -13.78 -23.79
CA GLU A 332 15.94 -12.31 -23.86
C GLU A 332 17.13 -11.93 -24.75
N ASP A 333 18.24 -12.67 -24.65
CA ASP A 333 19.40 -12.48 -25.52
C ASP A 333 19.04 -12.81 -26.98
N SER A 334 18.28 -13.89 -27.19
CA SER A 334 17.80 -14.32 -28.51
C SER A 334 16.88 -13.27 -29.17
N ILE A 335 15.94 -12.70 -28.42
CA ILE A 335 15.10 -11.58 -28.85
C ILE A 335 15.98 -10.39 -29.25
N SER A 336 16.94 -10.02 -28.39
CA SER A 336 17.84 -8.87 -28.62
C SER A 336 18.69 -9.04 -29.89
N ARG A 337 19.19 -10.25 -30.15
CA ARG A 337 19.93 -10.59 -31.38
C ARG A 337 19.04 -10.66 -32.62
N SER A 338 17.80 -11.13 -32.47
CA SER A 338 16.79 -11.13 -33.53
C SER A 338 16.43 -9.70 -33.96
N GLU A 339 16.17 -8.80 -33.01
CA GLU A 339 15.89 -7.39 -33.31
C GLU A 339 17.07 -6.70 -34.03
N GLU A 340 18.32 -7.00 -33.64
CA GLU A 340 19.51 -6.49 -34.31
C GLU A 340 19.67 -7.04 -35.74
N ALA A 341 19.44 -8.34 -35.95
CA ALA A 341 19.43 -8.96 -37.27
C ALA A 341 18.36 -8.34 -38.19
N ILE A 342 17.14 -8.08 -37.68
CA ILE A 342 16.07 -7.38 -38.40
C ILE A 342 16.49 -5.94 -38.73
N ARG A 343 17.10 -5.22 -37.77
CA ARG A 343 17.57 -3.84 -37.94
C ARG A 343 18.64 -3.73 -39.03
N LEU A 344 19.62 -4.63 -39.03
CA LEU A 344 20.69 -4.67 -40.03
C LEU A 344 20.16 -5.10 -41.41
N SER A 345 19.29 -6.11 -41.47
CA SER A 345 18.62 -6.52 -42.72
C SER A 345 17.88 -5.38 -43.38
N ARG A 346 17.16 -4.55 -42.59
CA ARG A 346 16.49 -3.36 -43.11
C ARG A 346 17.47 -2.34 -43.69
N ILE A 347 18.61 -2.11 -43.04
CA ILE A 347 19.66 -1.21 -43.55
C ILE A 347 20.20 -1.73 -44.89
N VAL A 348 20.40 -3.04 -45.05
CA VAL A 348 20.80 -3.65 -46.33
C VAL A 348 19.75 -3.42 -47.41
N VAL A 349 18.45 -3.58 -47.12
CA VAL A 349 17.35 -3.33 -48.09
C VAL A 349 17.26 -1.85 -48.49
N ASP A 350 17.43 -0.93 -47.54
CA ASP A 350 17.46 0.52 -47.80
C ASP A 350 18.69 0.88 -48.66
N GLN A 351 19.89 0.39 -48.31
CA GLN A 351 21.14 0.60 -49.06
C GLN A 351 21.09 0.01 -50.48
N ALA A 352 20.56 -1.20 -50.63
CA ALA A 352 20.35 -1.84 -51.91
C ALA A 352 19.37 -1.02 -52.78
N THR A 353 18.30 -0.47 -52.19
CA THR A 353 17.34 0.33 -52.97
C THR A 353 17.95 1.66 -53.43
N GLU A 354 18.71 2.35 -52.58
CA GLU A 354 19.47 3.56 -52.99
C GLU A 354 20.51 3.25 -54.09
N LEU A 355 21.18 2.10 -54.02
CA LEU A 355 22.15 1.66 -55.02
C LEU A 355 21.48 1.33 -56.37
N ALA A 356 20.34 0.65 -56.35
CA ALA A 356 19.56 0.35 -57.56
C ALA A 356 19.14 1.64 -58.28
N GLU A 357 18.56 2.60 -57.55
CA GLU A 357 18.21 3.91 -58.11
C GLU A 357 19.44 4.66 -58.67
N ARG A 358 20.60 4.58 -58.02
CA ARG A 358 21.84 5.22 -58.52
C ARG A 358 22.35 4.58 -59.81
N ILE A 359 22.26 3.26 -59.94
CA ILE A 359 22.60 2.52 -61.16
C ILE A 359 21.63 2.89 -62.30
N GLU A 360 20.32 2.96 -62.02
CA GLU A 360 19.30 3.37 -63.01
C GLU A 360 19.45 4.84 -63.42
N ARG A 361 19.71 5.75 -62.48
CA ARG A 361 20.02 7.16 -62.78
C ARG A 361 21.26 7.31 -63.66
N LYS A 362 22.33 6.55 -63.40
CA LYS A 362 23.51 6.53 -64.28
C LYS A 362 23.13 5.99 -65.68
N ALA A 363 22.44 4.85 -65.75
CA ALA A 363 22.04 4.24 -67.02
C ALA A 363 21.07 5.10 -67.85
N THR A 364 20.30 6.00 -67.24
CA THR A 364 19.50 7.01 -67.95
C THR A 364 20.35 8.20 -68.40
N THR A 365 21.28 8.67 -67.57
CA THR A 365 22.22 9.75 -67.93
C THR A 365 23.12 9.35 -69.10
N ASP A 366 23.70 8.15 -69.07
CA ASP A 366 24.56 7.61 -70.13
C ASP A 366 23.79 7.49 -71.47
N LYS A 367 22.50 7.14 -71.42
CA LYS A 367 21.60 7.09 -72.59
C LYS A 367 21.17 8.47 -73.14
N VAL A 368 21.27 9.53 -72.33
CA VAL A 368 21.04 10.91 -72.78
C VAL A 368 22.33 11.48 -73.38
N ALA A 369 23.47 11.33 -72.69
CA ALA A 369 24.77 11.74 -73.20
C ALA A 369 25.14 11.08 -74.54
N GLY A 370 24.72 9.83 -74.76
CA GLY A 370 24.90 9.13 -76.04
C GLY A 370 24.01 9.59 -77.19
N ARG A 371 23.12 10.59 -77.00
CA ARG A 371 22.21 11.10 -78.06
C ARG A 371 22.71 12.41 -78.69
N ASP A 372 23.47 13.23 -77.96
CA ASP A 372 23.86 14.58 -78.39
C ASP A 372 25.31 14.65 -78.88
N THR A 373 25.56 14.18 -80.11
CA THR A 373 26.84 14.36 -80.83
C THR A 373 26.68 15.13 -82.14
N LYS A 374 25.93 16.24 -82.13
CA LYS A 374 26.03 17.31 -83.13
C LYS A 374 25.36 18.63 -82.69
N THR A 375 26.17 19.55 -82.17
CA THR A 375 26.27 20.99 -82.52
C THR A 375 27.09 21.69 -81.43
N GLU A 376 28.08 22.50 -81.82
CA GLU A 376 28.85 23.34 -80.90
C GLU A 376 28.09 24.64 -80.58
N GLU A 377 28.18 25.14 -79.35
CA GLU A 377 28.94 26.38 -79.07
C GLU A 377 28.76 26.88 -77.61
N ASN A 378 29.89 26.93 -76.90
CA ASN A 378 30.40 28.12 -76.21
C ASN A 378 29.41 29.14 -75.58
N LYS A 379 29.26 29.08 -74.24
CA LYS A 379 29.66 30.24 -73.40
C LYS A 379 29.90 29.93 -71.93
N ASN A 380 31.08 30.32 -71.46
CA ASN A 380 31.46 30.44 -70.06
C ASN A 380 31.03 31.81 -69.52
N THR A 381 30.50 31.91 -68.28
CA THR A 381 30.79 32.99 -67.32
C THR A 381 30.24 32.63 -65.93
N LYS A 382 30.96 33.04 -64.89
CA LYS A 382 30.69 32.84 -63.46
C LYS A 382 30.46 34.20 -62.80
N ASN A 383 29.37 34.38 -62.01
CA ASN A 383 29.38 35.09 -60.70
C ASN A 383 27.98 35.28 -60.06
N GLN A 384 27.78 34.63 -58.92
CA GLN A 384 27.55 35.20 -57.57
C GLN A 384 26.68 36.47 -57.34
N SER A 385 25.85 36.38 -56.28
CA SER A 385 25.27 37.43 -55.41
C SER A 385 23.98 38.18 -55.80
N THR A 386 22.89 37.75 -55.14
CA THR A 386 21.99 38.55 -54.29
C THR A 386 21.69 40.03 -54.62
N SER A 387 20.42 40.32 -54.91
CA SER A 387 19.65 41.28 -54.09
C SER A 387 18.16 40.91 -54.07
N GLU A 388 17.41 41.48 -53.13
CA GLU A 388 15.98 41.22 -52.90
C GLU A 388 15.11 42.32 -53.55
N ASN A 389 14.00 41.96 -54.20
CA ASN A 389 12.73 42.61 -53.90
C ASN A 389 11.52 41.70 -54.20
N LYS A 390 10.35 42.10 -53.71
CA LYS A 390 9.13 41.28 -53.59
C LYS A 390 8.21 41.48 -54.80
N ASN A 391 7.51 40.44 -55.23
CA ASN A 391 6.06 40.43 -54.94
C ASN A 391 5.40 39.04 -54.89
N SER A 392 4.23 39.02 -54.27
CA SER A 392 3.35 37.88 -53.95
C SER A 392 3.02 36.93 -55.11
N SER A 393 3.18 35.62 -54.87
CA SER A 393 2.32 34.56 -55.39
C SER A 393 2.50 33.28 -54.58
N SER A 394 1.45 32.82 -53.86
CA SER A 394 1.54 31.68 -52.96
C SER A 394 1.61 30.34 -53.69
N LYS A 395 2.81 29.79 -53.87
CA LYS A 395 2.98 28.38 -54.24
C LYS A 395 2.76 27.47 -53.03
N ILE A 396 1.68 26.68 -53.09
CA ILE A 396 1.45 25.56 -52.17
C ILE A 396 2.32 24.40 -52.64
N GLY A 397 3.11 23.81 -51.75
CA GLY A 397 3.92 22.63 -52.07
C GLY A 397 3.10 21.35 -52.04
N GLU A 398 3.59 20.33 -52.74
CA GLU A 398 3.03 18.98 -52.92
C GLU A 398 2.61 18.25 -51.62
N ASN A 399 3.07 18.74 -50.46
CA ASN A 399 2.80 18.20 -49.13
C ASN A 399 1.66 18.95 -48.37
N GLY A 400 0.88 19.80 -49.05
CA GLY A 400 -0.23 20.56 -48.45
C GLY A 400 0.22 21.59 -47.40
N LEU A 401 1.45 22.10 -47.53
CA LEU A 401 2.06 23.09 -46.64
C LEU A 401 2.66 24.24 -47.47
N PRO A 402 2.70 25.48 -46.93
CA PRO A 402 3.36 26.60 -47.61
C PRO A 402 4.86 26.36 -47.80
N GLU A 403 5.42 27.01 -48.82
CA GLU A 403 6.83 26.86 -49.20
C GLU A 403 7.80 27.05 -48.00
N GLY A 404 8.76 26.12 -47.88
CA GLY A 404 9.75 26.10 -46.81
C GLY A 404 9.30 25.49 -45.47
N TRP A 405 8.02 25.17 -45.27
CA TRP A 405 7.55 24.39 -44.11
C TRP A 405 7.80 22.89 -44.30
N LYS A 406 8.13 22.18 -43.22
CA LYS A 406 8.32 20.71 -43.22
C LYS A 406 7.55 20.06 -42.09
N ARG A 407 7.12 18.81 -42.29
CA ARG A 407 6.54 17.94 -41.26
C ARG A 407 7.64 17.03 -40.68
N TYR A 408 7.66 16.83 -39.37
CA TYR A 408 8.62 15.96 -38.68
C TYR A 408 7.91 15.04 -37.71
N VAL A 409 8.30 13.76 -37.70
CA VAL A 409 7.83 12.77 -36.71
C VAL A 409 8.97 12.55 -35.72
N VAL A 410 8.71 12.80 -34.44
CA VAL A 410 9.70 12.62 -33.36
C VAL A 410 10.08 11.15 -33.23
N ARG A 411 11.39 10.85 -33.22
CA ARG A 411 11.90 9.46 -33.25
C ARG A 411 12.36 9.01 -31.85
N LYS A 412 11.95 7.80 -31.43
CA LYS A 412 12.62 7.06 -30.34
C LYS A 412 14.00 6.66 -30.88
N LYS A 413 15.05 7.22 -30.31
CA LYS A 413 16.46 6.97 -30.69
C LYS A 413 17.36 7.28 -29.50
N VAL A 414 18.60 6.79 -29.51
CA VAL A 414 19.62 7.21 -28.53
C VAL A 414 20.65 8.10 -29.24
N PRO A 415 21.00 9.28 -28.70
CA PRO A 415 20.30 10.03 -27.65
C PRO A 415 19.01 10.69 -28.19
N ALA A 416 17.98 10.75 -27.33
CA ALA A 416 16.58 11.08 -27.68
C ALA A 416 16.40 12.34 -28.55
N ASP A 417 15.37 12.36 -29.41
CA ASP A 417 14.99 13.60 -30.10
C ASP A 417 14.48 14.65 -29.08
N CYS A 418 15.05 15.86 -29.18
CA CYS A 418 14.59 17.06 -28.49
C CYS A 418 14.62 18.22 -29.47
N LEU A 419 13.88 19.32 -29.20
CA LEU A 419 13.76 20.44 -30.17
C LEU A 419 15.12 21.01 -30.61
N TRP A 420 16.10 21.05 -29.70
CA TRP A 420 17.49 21.45 -29.98
C TRP A 420 18.19 20.51 -30.97
N ARG A 421 18.00 19.20 -30.83
CA ARG A 421 18.61 18.15 -31.66
C ARG A 421 17.91 18.02 -33.02
N ILE A 422 16.61 18.28 -33.09
CA ILE A 422 15.85 18.41 -34.35
C ILE A 422 16.31 19.65 -35.12
N ALA A 423 16.44 20.82 -34.45
CA ALA A 423 16.95 22.04 -35.08
C ALA A 423 18.40 21.90 -35.61
N LYS A 424 19.26 21.13 -34.90
CA LYS A 424 20.64 20.85 -35.32
C LYS A 424 20.74 20.01 -36.61
N ASP A 425 19.71 19.25 -36.98
CA ASP A 425 19.73 18.41 -38.18
C ASP A 425 19.92 19.28 -39.45
N LYS A 426 20.89 18.91 -40.31
CA LYS A 426 21.19 19.61 -41.58
C LYS A 426 19.97 19.64 -42.52
N ARG A 427 19.05 18.69 -42.39
CA ARG A 427 17.81 18.58 -43.19
C ARG A 427 16.73 19.60 -42.77
N HIS A 428 16.93 20.29 -41.64
CA HIS A 428 16.00 21.27 -41.07
C HIS A 428 16.61 22.67 -41.04
N TYR A 429 17.54 22.96 -40.12
CA TYR A 429 18.22 24.26 -40.06
C TYR A 429 19.76 24.16 -40.06
N GLY A 430 20.32 23.00 -39.73
CA GLY A 430 21.76 22.85 -39.47
C GLY A 430 22.28 23.61 -38.25
N THR A 431 21.40 24.16 -37.41
CA THR A 431 21.78 24.93 -36.22
C THR A 431 20.76 24.77 -35.10
N SER A 432 21.25 24.37 -33.92
CA SER A 432 20.40 24.14 -32.75
C SER A 432 19.77 25.41 -32.20
N LYS A 433 20.37 26.59 -32.43
CA LYS A 433 19.89 27.89 -31.91
C LYS A 433 18.45 28.23 -32.32
N LEU A 434 17.92 27.62 -33.39
CA LEU A 434 16.58 27.88 -33.91
C LEU A 434 15.48 26.94 -33.37
N TRP A 435 15.76 26.17 -32.32
CA TRP A 435 14.78 25.27 -31.67
C TRP A 435 13.50 26.00 -31.23
N LYS A 436 13.61 27.26 -30.78
CA LYS A 436 12.47 28.08 -30.35
C LYS A 436 11.43 28.26 -31.46
N ARG A 437 11.85 28.35 -32.73
CA ARG A 437 10.94 28.44 -33.89
C ARG A 437 10.07 27.18 -34.06
N ILE A 438 10.61 26.00 -33.72
CA ILE A 438 9.85 24.75 -33.73
C ILE A 438 8.84 24.72 -32.56
N TYR A 439 9.23 25.21 -31.37
CA TYR A 439 8.29 25.36 -30.26
C TYR A 439 7.14 26.33 -30.60
N GLU A 440 7.45 27.53 -31.11
CA GLU A 440 6.47 28.54 -31.50
C GLU A 440 5.43 28.01 -32.49
N ALA A 441 5.87 27.26 -33.51
CA ALA A 441 5.02 26.64 -34.52
C ALA A 441 4.12 25.49 -34.01
N ASN A 442 4.37 25.00 -32.79
CA ASN A 442 3.68 23.85 -32.21
C ASN A 442 3.19 24.10 -30.76
N ARG A 443 2.99 25.35 -30.31
CA ARG A 443 2.52 25.64 -28.94
C ARG A 443 1.15 25.05 -28.59
N ASN A 444 0.37 24.65 -29.60
CA ASN A 444 -0.88 23.89 -29.43
C ASN A 444 -0.65 22.37 -29.20
N LYS A 445 0.54 21.83 -29.52
CA LYS A 445 0.91 20.42 -29.35
C LYS A 445 1.99 20.18 -28.29
N ILE A 446 2.79 21.20 -27.96
CA ILE A 446 3.87 21.15 -26.98
C ILE A 446 3.53 22.18 -25.89
N LYS A 447 3.09 21.70 -24.71
CA LYS A 447 2.88 22.54 -23.53
C LYS A 447 4.22 22.94 -22.91
N ASN A 448 5.04 21.95 -22.54
CA ASN A 448 6.39 22.13 -21.99
C ASN A 448 7.45 22.00 -23.12
N PRO A 449 8.28 23.01 -23.41
CA PRO A 449 9.29 22.95 -24.47
C PRO A 449 10.32 21.82 -24.35
N ASN A 450 10.56 21.32 -23.14
CA ASN A 450 11.55 20.29 -22.85
C ASN A 450 11.02 18.87 -23.07
N LEU A 451 9.70 18.69 -23.26
CA LEU A 451 9.03 17.39 -23.32
C LEU A 451 8.34 17.19 -24.67
N ILE A 452 8.88 16.28 -25.48
CA ILE A 452 8.30 15.80 -26.74
C ILE A 452 8.34 14.28 -26.78
N TYR A 453 7.33 13.65 -27.38
CA TYR A 453 7.14 12.21 -27.33
C TYR A 453 7.42 11.55 -28.70
N PRO A 454 7.93 10.30 -28.74
CA PRO A 454 8.02 9.54 -29.99
C PRO A 454 6.69 9.47 -30.74
N LYS A 455 6.74 9.38 -32.08
CA LYS A 455 5.59 9.45 -33.01
C LYS A 455 4.84 10.81 -33.04
N GLN A 456 5.16 11.78 -32.17
CA GLN A 456 4.53 13.11 -32.19
C GLN A 456 4.86 13.86 -33.50
N VAL A 457 3.83 14.41 -34.15
CA VAL A 457 3.95 15.08 -35.47
C VAL A 457 4.06 16.60 -35.30
N LEU A 458 5.28 17.12 -35.51
CA LEU A 458 5.62 18.54 -35.39
C LEU A 458 5.74 19.22 -36.76
N LEU A 459 5.47 20.52 -36.78
CA LEU A 459 5.74 21.41 -37.91
C LEU A 459 7.07 22.15 -37.71
N ILE A 460 7.90 22.18 -38.75
CA ILE A 460 9.16 22.93 -38.78
C ILE A 460 8.97 24.10 -39.75
N PRO A 461 8.89 25.36 -39.28
CA PRO A 461 8.77 26.53 -40.15
C PRO A 461 10.07 26.79 -40.93
N PRO A 462 10.05 27.66 -41.95
CA PRO A 462 11.26 28.05 -42.67
C PRO A 462 12.29 28.77 -41.77
N ARG A 463 13.57 28.78 -42.19
CA ARG A 463 14.71 29.34 -41.41
C ARG A 463 14.62 30.86 -41.20
N LYS A 464 13.98 31.58 -42.14
CA LYS A 464 13.55 32.99 -42.06
C LYS A 464 12.04 33.03 -42.35
N GLY A 465 11.34 34.09 -41.94
CA GLY A 465 9.89 34.24 -42.13
C GLY A 465 9.05 33.89 -40.87
N PRO A 466 7.71 33.81 -40.99
CA PRO A 466 6.81 33.60 -39.86
C PRO A 466 6.98 32.22 -39.21
N THR A 467 6.67 32.13 -37.91
CA THR A 467 6.67 30.88 -37.13
C THR A 467 5.27 30.33 -36.86
N ARG A 468 4.22 30.96 -37.40
CA ARG A 468 2.83 30.48 -37.34
C ARG A 468 2.27 30.31 -38.74
N LEU A 469 1.35 29.37 -38.88
CA LEU A 469 0.46 29.25 -40.04
C LEU A 469 -0.82 29.99 -39.67
N ASP A 470 -0.91 31.26 -40.04
CA ASP A 470 -2.10 32.05 -39.80
C ASP A 470 -3.22 31.57 -40.74
N LYS A 471 -4.34 31.15 -40.13
CA LYS A 471 -5.49 30.56 -40.85
C LYS A 471 -6.20 31.66 -41.64
N VAL A 472 -6.30 31.51 -42.95
CA VAL A 472 -7.07 32.41 -43.81
C VAL A 472 -8.57 32.15 -43.55
N GLU A 473 -9.18 32.98 -42.72
CA GLU A 473 -10.63 33.01 -42.52
C GLU A 473 -11.25 34.21 -43.25
N SER A 474 -12.24 33.95 -44.11
CA SER A 474 -13.09 35.00 -44.69
C SER A 474 -14.09 35.53 -43.65
N PRO A 475 -14.63 36.75 -43.83
CA PRO A 475 -14.75 37.67 -42.71
C PRO A 475 -16.04 37.58 -41.88
N SER A 476 -15.85 37.52 -40.57
CA SER A 476 -16.62 38.20 -39.51
C SER A 476 -18.15 38.07 -39.45
N ARG A 477 -18.65 37.61 -38.29
CA ARG A 477 -19.79 38.28 -37.61
C ARG A 477 -19.45 38.56 -36.14
N LYS A 478 -20.17 39.54 -35.56
CA LYS A 478 -19.80 40.23 -34.31
C LYS A 478 -20.22 39.44 -33.05
N LYS A 479 -19.69 39.84 -31.89
CA LYS A 479 -19.86 39.20 -30.57
C LYS A 479 -20.88 39.95 -29.69
N LYS A 480 -21.39 39.26 -28.65
CA LYS A 480 -22.32 39.72 -27.56
C LYS A 480 -23.82 39.80 -27.95
N PRO A 481 -24.78 39.80 -26.97
CA PRO A 481 -25.05 38.66 -26.07
C PRO A 481 -26.56 38.40 -25.78
N ALA A 482 -26.89 37.25 -25.19
CA ALA A 482 -28.10 36.99 -24.38
C ALA A 482 -27.72 35.96 -23.27
N THR A 483 -28.28 35.83 -22.05
CA THR A 483 -29.62 36.00 -21.41
C THR A 483 -30.69 34.97 -21.74
N GLU A 484 -31.61 34.78 -20.76
CA GLU A 484 -32.66 33.75 -20.62
C GLU A 484 -32.08 32.37 -20.16
N GLU A 485 -32.62 31.62 -19.17
CA GLU A 485 -34.01 31.29 -18.77
C GLU A 485 -34.73 30.42 -19.83
N VAL A 486 -35.50 29.35 -19.55
CA VAL A 486 -35.68 28.39 -18.42
C VAL A 486 -35.83 26.98 -19.10
N GLU A 487 -36.32 25.85 -18.58
CA GLU A 487 -37.02 25.40 -17.36
C GLU A 487 -36.80 23.88 -17.18
N ALA A 488 -36.86 23.34 -15.95
CA ALA A 488 -37.02 21.90 -15.70
C ALA A 488 -37.56 21.62 -14.28
N ILE A 489 -38.82 21.17 -14.22
CA ILE A 489 -39.59 20.82 -13.01
C ILE A 489 -38.94 19.67 -12.22
N GLU A 490 -38.87 19.78 -10.89
CA GLU A 490 -38.79 18.63 -9.98
C GLU A 490 -39.75 18.82 -8.80
N GLU A 491 -40.39 17.75 -8.32
CA GLU A 491 -41.59 17.82 -7.48
C GLU A 491 -41.28 17.80 -5.97
N ASN A 492 -42.07 18.55 -5.19
CA ASN A 492 -41.81 18.87 -3.79
C ASN A 492 -42.40 17.84 -2.81
N ARG A 493 -41.58 17.33 -1.87
CA ARG A 493 -42.07 16.80 -0.59
C ARG A 493 -41.43 17.49 0.62
N LYS A 494 -42.26 18.31 1.28
CA LYS A 494 -42.11 18.90 2.61
C LYS A 494 -41.48 17.96 3.65
N PRO A 495 -40.81 18.53 4.67
CA PRO A 495 -41.53 18.74 5.94
C PRO A 495 -41.55 20.22 6.39
N SER A 496 -42.30 20.54 7.45
CA SER A 496 -42.39 21.90 7.98
C SER A 496 -42.79 21.95 9.46
N ILE A 497 -42.02 22.72 10.27
CA ILE A 497 -42.50 23.48 11.46
C ILE A 497 -42.87 22.59 12.69
N HIS A 498 -42.61 22.89 13.98
CA HIS A 498 -42.61 24.14 14.77
C HIS A 498 -41.75 24.05 16.07
N SER A 499 -41.37 25.21 16.66
CA SER A 499 -41.12 25.52 18.12
C SER A 499 -40.12 24.66 18.95
N SER A 500 -39.20 25.16 19.81
CA SER A 500 -39.18 26.29 20.78
C SER A 500 -40.06 26.06 22.03
N GLU A 501 -39.70 26.39 23.28
CA GLU A 501 -38.49 26.95 23.95
C GLU A 501 -38.02 25.98 25.08
N ASP A 502 -36.95 26.13 25.91
CA ASP A 502 -36.58 27.20 26.85
C ASP A 502 -35.10 27.14 27.34
N SER A 503 -34.63 28.21 27.99
CA SER A 503 -33.33 28.39 28.69
C SER A 503 -33.45 28.15 30.23
N GLU A 504 -32.48 28.31 31.15
CA GLU A 504 -31.13 28.91 31.25
C GLU A 504 -30.21 27.94 32.07
N THR A 505 -28.87 28.03 32.17
CA THR A 505 -27.93 29.05 32.70
C THR A 505 -26.48 28.58 32.37
N GLY A 506 -25.37 29.30 32.52
CA GLY A 506 -25.06 30.64 33.05
C GLY A 506 -23.58 31.00 32.73
N GLU A 507 -23.10 32.17 33.17
CA GLU A 507 -21.84 32.78 32.69
C GLU A 507 -20.53 32.20 33.25
N SER A 508 -19.43 32.29 32.47
CA SER A 508 -18.24 33.09 32.85
C SER A 508 -17.14 33.13 31.77
N ASN A 509 -16.67 34.34 31.45
CA ASN A 509 -15.57 34.61 30.51
C ASN A 509 -14.30 35.02 31.28
N ASN A 510 -13.11 34.45 30.98
CA ASN A 510 -11.85 35.11 31.37
C ASN A 510 -10.58 34.74 30.56
N LYS A 511 -10.44 35.38 29.39
CA LYS A 511 -9.30 36.26 29.06
C LYS A 511 -7.89 35.87 29.59
N LYS A 512 -7.03 35.35 28.69
CA LYS A 512 -5.71 35.98 28.44
C LYS A 512 -5.09 35.62 27.09
N LYS A 513 -4.39 36.61 26.51
CA LYS A 513 -3.51 36.49 25.34
C LYS A 513 -2.06 36.51 25.83
N ALA A 514 -1.20 35.66 25.29
CA ALA A 514 0.25 35.76 25.37
C ALA A 514 0.87 35.24 24.06
N GLU A 515 1.97 35.83 23.63
CA GLU A 515 2.51 35.72 22.26
C GLU A 515 4.03 35.94 22.29
N THR A 516 4.82 34.90 22.10
CA THR A 516 6.27 34.99 21.83
C THR A 516 6.77 33.73 21.15
N THR A 517 7.68 33.89 20.18
CA THR A 517 8.37 32.79 19.47
C THR A 517 9.89 32.84 19.80
N PRO A 518 10.79 32.05 19.17
CA PRO A 518 11.82 31.29 19.86
C PRO A 518 13.14 32.07 20.07
N PRO A 519 14.19 31.39 20.56
CA PRO A 519 15.35 31.25 19.67
C PRO A 519 15.94 29.83 19.59
N SER A 520 16.66 29.60 18.49
CA SER A 520 17.67 28.55 18.28
C SER A 520 19.07 29.17 18.33
N VAL A 521 20.14 28.42 18.63
CA VAL A 521 21.49 28.54 18.01
C VAL A 521 22.50 27.51 18.55
N ASP A 522 23.20 26.86 17.60
CA ASP A 522 24.57 26.28 17.56
C ASP A 522 25.16 25.28 18.58
N THR A 523 26.33 24.78 18.16
CA THR A 523 27.09 23.58 18.52
C THR A 523 28.48 23.93 19.10
N SER A 524 29.39 22.95 19.15
CA SER A 524 30.86 23.06 19.42
C SER A 524 31.28 23.39 20.87
N GLU A 525 32.42 22.92 21.40
CA GLU A 525 33.19 21.66 21.25
C GLU A 525 34.29 21.66 22.33
N ASP A 526 35.08 20.58 22.42
CA ASP A 526 36.41 20.49 23.07
C ASP A 526 36.59 20.71 24.60
N GLU A 527 37.65 20.23 25.25
CA GLU A 527 38.30 18.90 25.19
C GLU A 527 39.28 18.71 26.39
N THR A 528 40.16 17.70 26.35
CA THR A 528 41.34 17.42 27.22
C THR A 528 41.09 16.93 28.68
N GLY A 529 41.89 16.00 29.23
CA GLY A 529 42.94 15.16 28.59
C GLY A 529 43.86 14.39 29.58
N GLY A 530 44.46 13.27 29.10
CA GLY A 530 45.55 12.47 29.72
C GLY A 530 45.14 11.55 30.90
N GLU A 531 45.86 10.47 31.29
CA GLU A 531 47.02 9.66 30.79
C GLU A 531 47.22 8.50 31.83
N SER A 532 47.88 7.33 31.68
CA SER A 532 48.58 6.53 30.64
C SER A 532 48.58 5.04 31.16
N SER A 533 49.25 3.95 30.72
CA SER A 533 50.06 3.47 29.57
C SER A 533 50.34 1.93 29.74
N GLU A 534 50.66 1.21 28.65
CA GLU A 534 51.67 0.10 28.43
C GLU A 534 52.15 -0.83 29.59
N ASN A 535 52.55 -2.12 29.42
CA ASN A 535 52.85 -2.96 28.22
C ASN A 535 52.87 -4.50 28.53
N GLU A 536 52.88 -5.34 27.47
CA GLU A 536 53.51 -6.70 27.34
C GLU A 536 53.17 -7.87 28.34
N GLU A 537 53.38 -9.16 28.07
CA GLU A 537 53.43 -10.03 26.86
C GLU A 537 53.40 -11.53 27.31
N SER A 538 53.18 -12.48 26.37
CA SER A 538 53.70 -13.88 26.33
C SER A 538 52.73 -15.08 26.27
N SER A 539 53.19 -16.08 25.52
CA SER A 539 52.72 -17.44 25.20
C SER A 539 53.95 -18.15 24.53
N PRO A 540 53.96 -19.40 24.02
CA PRO A 540 52.96 -20.47 24.01
C PRO A 540 53.54 -21.83 24.48
N GLU A 541 52.83 -22.94 24.23
CA GLU A 541 53.48 -24.21 23.84
C GLU A 541 52.49 -25.10 23.03
N GLU A 542 53.00 -25.92 22.11
CA GLU A 542 52.27 -26.88 21.28
C GLU A 542 52.79 -28.30 21.53
N GLU A 543 51.98 -29.33 21.31
CA GLU A 543 52.50 -30.64 20.86
C GLU A 543 51.51 -31.32 19.89
N ASN A 544 52.03 -32.15 18.98
CA ASN A 544 51.32 -32.67 17.80
C ASN A 544 51.48 -34.20 17.68
N GLY A 545 50.59 -34.82 16.89
CA GLY A 545 50.75 -36.19 16.38
C GLY A 545 49.72 -37.21 16.90
N GLU A 546 49.34 -38.24 16.15
CA GLU A 546 49.61 -38.49 14.71
C GLU A 546 48.54 -39.47 14.15
N GLU A 547 48.47 -39.64 12.84
CA GLU A 547 47.48 -40.51 12.17
C GLU A 547 47.90 -41.99 12.19
N GLU A 548 46.93 -42.92 12.25
CA GLU A 548 46.83 -43.97 11.21
C GLU A 548 45.47 -44.70 11.23
N ASN A 549 45.10 -45.27 10.09
CA ASN A 549 43.88 -46.05 9.85
C ASN A 549 44.26 -47.36 9.15
N PRO A 550 43.64 -48.49 9.52
CA PRO A 550 43.03 -49.28 8.44
C PRO A 550 41.68 -49.93 8.78
N GLU A 551 41.04 -50.38 7.71
CA GLU A 551 39.77 -51.11 7.65
C GLU A 551 39.76 -52.42 8.49
N ASN A 552 38.58 -52.86 8.95
CA ASN A 552 37.79 -53.95 8.30
C ASN A 552 36.95 -54.79 9.30
N LEU A 553 35.82 -55.33 8.82
CA LEU A 553 35.04 -56.49 9.34
C LEU A 553 34.76 -56.61 10.87
N GLN A 554 33.51 -56.33 11.28
CA GLN A 554 32.52 -57.39 11.55
C GLN A 554 31.08 -56.87 11.58
#